data_AF-A0A535NRB4-F1
#
_entry.id   AF-A0A535NRB4-F1
#
_cell.length_a   1.000
_cell.length_b   1.000
_cell.length_c   1.000
_cell.angle_alpha   90.00
_cell.angle_beta   90.00
_cell.angle_gamma   90.00
#
_symmetry.space_group_name_H-M   'P 1'
#
loop_
_entity.id
_entity.type
_entity.pdbx_description
1 polymer ?
#
loop_
_entity_poly.entity_id
_entity_poly.type
_entity_poly.pdbx_seq_one_letter_code
_entity_poly.pdbx_strand_id
1 'polypeptide(L)'
;LAPLIIVNPAAGSGRARGFWRRCAAACTDVSFEIVETRRRGDAADYAAAAGNRLVIAVGGDGTAHEVVNGLLRRPAAQPPRVGFLQRGTGADLRRSVAAPRRPEDVAAWLATDRWRPLDAGRLSTSTGRRYFINVADAGIGAEIVRRAARGPGLFGGTLNFLGAAVISLLRHRNTLVRLRLDQGPVLQRRVRTIAVANGAYLGGAMRMAPQAQPDDGWFDVVTIGDVGRWLGIRSLPMLYRGTHGQLSQVEFGKARRVEIESDQPIGVEADGELAGTTPAVFEIIPGALQVIDWRPSGILSSDRAGPPAHASSAEGAIRAFEAFRILGGIYRLATTTKTGVIEANRLNDKDTGSSEVQIAIFSERINHLTDHLKAHAHDHNSRRGLLQLVGKRRRLLNYLQRTDIERYRAVIAKLGLRR
;
A
#
# COMPACT_ATOMS: atom_id res chain seq x y z
N LEU A 1 15.82 8.09 -33.24
CA LEU A 1 14.42 7.63 -33.44
C LEU A 1 13.52 8.43 -32.51
N ALA A 2 12.33 8.84 -32.96
CA ALA A 2 11.37 9.54 -32.11
C ALA A 2 10.96 8.67 -30.90
N PRO A 3 10.87 9.21 -29.67
CA PRO A 3 10.38 8.47 -28.51
C PRO A 3 8.98 7.90 -28.76
N LEU A 4 8.69 6.74 -28.15
CA LEU A 4 7.34 6.16 -28.12
C LEU A 4 6.73 6.44 -26.74
N ILE A 5 5.61 7.15 -26.72
CA ILE A 5 4.87 7.48 -25.51
C ILE A 5 3.70 6.52 -25.37
N ILE A 6 3.74 5.69 -24.33
CA ILE A 6 2.69 4.72 -24.02
C ILE A 6 1.86 5.29 -22.88
N VAL A 7 0.61 5.67 -23.18
CA VAL A 7 -0.28 6.33 -22.23
C VAL A 7 -1.36 5.35 -21.78
N ASN A 8 -1.47 5.15 -20.47
CA ASN A 8 -2.66 4.53 -19.88
C ASN A 8 -3.66 5.62 -19.49
N PRO A 9 -4.73 5.82 -20.28
CA PRO A 9 -5.65 6.92 -20.04
C PRO A 9 -6.49 6.74 -18.77
N ALA A 10 -6.72 5.51 -18.31
CA ALA A 10 -7.51 5.21 -17.11
C ALA A 10 -6.72 5.45 -15.81
N ALA A 11 -5.39 5.50 -15.88
CA ALA A 11 -4.53 5.59 -14.71
C ALA A 11 -4.80 6.86 -13.88
N GLY A 12 -4.88 6.67 -12.55
CA GLY A 12 -5.13 7.73 -11.59
C GLY A 12 -6.51 8.39 -11.74
N SER A 13 -7.53 7.64 -12.20
CA SER A 13 -8.87 8.18 -12.48
C SER A 13 -8.85 9.22 -13.60
N GLY A 14 -8.11 8.97 -14.67
CA GLY A 14 -7.99 9.89 -15.81
C GLY A 14 -6.90 10.96 -15.67
N ARG A 15 -6.25 11.09 -14.50
CA ARG A 15 -5.18 12.07 -14.27
C ARG A 15 -3.99 11.88 -15.21
N ALA A 16 -3.66 10.64 -15.59
CA ALA A 16 -2.58 10.36 -16.54
C ALA A 16 -2.87 10.96 -17.92
N ARG A 17 -4.07 10.74 -18.47
CA ARG A 17 -4.50 11.35 -19.75
C ARG A 17 -4.43 12.87 -19.69
N GLY A 18 -5.01 13.47 -18.65
CA GLY A 18 -5.02 14.93 -18.50
C GLY A 18 -3.62 15.52 -18.37
N PHE A 19 -2.73 14.85 -17.64
CA PHE A 19 -1.33 15.25 -17.52
C PHE A 19 -0.61 15.16 -18.88
N TRP A 20 -0.72 14.03 -19.57
CA TRP A 20 -0.07 13.84 -20.86
C TRP A 20 -0.51 14.88 -21.90
N ARG A 21 -1.82 15.19 -21.99
CA ARG A 21 -2.31 16.23 -22.91
C ARG A 21 -1.63 17.58 -22.70
N ARG A 22 -1.38 17.97 -21.45
CA ARG A 22 -0.65 19.21 -21.15
C ARG A 22 0.84 19.10 -21.52
N CYS A 23 1.45 17.93 -21.32
CA CYS A 23 2.85 17.70 -21.68
C CYS A 23 3.02 17.79 -23.20
N ALA A 24 2.16 17.11 -23.96
CA ALA A 24 2.17 17.12 -25.41
C ALA A 24 1.98 18.55 -25.96
N ALA A 25 1.08 19.34 -25.36
CA ALA A 25 0.90 20.75 -25.73
C ALA A 25 2.14 21.63 -25.42
N ALA A 26 2.89 21.31 -24.37
CA ALA A 26 4.11 22.02 -23.98
C ALA A 26 5.35 21.56 -24.78
N CYS A 27 5.29 20.43 -25.48
CA CYS A 27 6.39 19.90 -26.28
C CYS A 27 6.21 20.27 -27.76
N THR A 28 6.47 21.53 -28.11
CA THR A 28 6.34 22.02 -29.50
C THR A 28 7.49 21.56 -30.40
N ASP A 29 8.69 21.44 -29.85
CA ASP A 29 9.92 21.21 -30.62
C ASP A 29 10.47 19.77 -30.51
N VAL A 30 9.68 18.85 -29.94
CA VAL A 30 10.07 17.45 -29.74
C VAL A 30 9.12 16.54 -30.51
N SER A 31 9.64 15.78 -31.47
CA SER A 31 8.86 14.76 -32.18
C SER A 31 8.75 13.48 -31.35
N PHE A 32 7.54 12.95 -31.18
CA PHE A 32 7.26 11.70 -30.51
C PHE A 32 6.05 11.01 -31.13
N GLU A 33 5.94 9.70 -30.94
CA GLU A 33 4.75 8.92 -31.29
C GLU A 33 3.96 8.60 -30.03
N ILE A 34 2.63 8.61 -30.10
CA ILE A 34 1.76 8.32 -28.96
C ILE A 34 0.90 7.10 -29.26
N VAL A 35 0.82 6.19 -28.30
CA VAL A 35 -0.15 5.09 -28.27
C VAL A 35 -0.89 5.09 -26.93
N GLU A 36 -2.22 4.93 -26.97
CA GLU A 36 -3.04 4.76 -25.77
C GLU A 36 -3.38 3.28 -25.55
N THR A 37 -3.18 2.78 -24.33
CA THR A 37 -3.59 1.42 -23.95
C THR A 37 -5.11 1.33 -23.86
N ARG A 38 -5.69 0.21 -24.29
CA ARG A 38 -7.12 -0.09 -24.23
C ARG A 38 -7.44 -1.17 -23.20
N ARG A 39 -6.52 -2.11 -23.02
CA ARG A 39 -6.63 -3.25 -22.09
C ARG A 39 -5.30 -3.56 -21.42
N ARG A 40 -5.38 -4.41 -20.39
CA ARG A 40 -4.20 -5.00 -19.75
C ARG A 40 -3.34 -5.74 -20.79
N GLY A 41 -2.03 -5.54 -20.69
CA GLY A 41 -1.02 -6.11 -21.59
C GLY A 41 -0.62 -5.22 -22.76
N ASP A 42 -1.45 -4.24 -23.15
CA ASP A 42 -1.16 -3.39 -24.32
C ASP A 42 0.15 -2.62 -24.15
N ALA A 43 0.44 -2.11 -22.95
CA ALA A 43 1.68 -1.35 -22.73
C ALA A 43 2.92 -2.23 -22.88
N ALA A 44 2.83 -3.50 -22.47
CA ALA A 44 3.90 -4.45 -22.68
C ALA A 44 4.09 -4.71 -24.17
N ASP A 45 3.00 -4.88 -24.93
CA ASP A 45 3.05 -5.23 -26.35
C ASP A 45 3.61 -4.07 -27.18
N TYR A 46 3.18 -2.84 -26.90
CA TYR A 46 3.75 -1.64 -27.52
C TYR A 46 5.24 -1.44 -27.17
N ALA A 47 5.62 -1.65 -25.91
CA ALA A 47 7.01 -1.54 -25.50
C ALA A 47 7.89 -2.61 -26.17
N ALA A 48 7.38 -3.84 -26.32
CA ALA A 48 8.06 -4.90 -27.05
C ALA A 48 8.19 -4.56 -28.54
N ALA A 49 7.24 -3.85 -29.15
CA ALA A 49 7.33 -3.44 -30.55
C ALA A 49 8.25 -2.21 -30.77
N ALA A 50 8.68 -1.53 -29.71
CA ALA A 50 9.36 -0.23 -29.82
C ALA A 50 10.78 -0.27 -30.41
N GLY A 51 11.40 -1.45 -30.57
CA GLY A 51 12.79 -1.53 -31.05
C GLY A 51 13.76 -0.88 -30.07
N ASN A 52 14.71 -0.09 -30.58
CA ASN A 52 15.70 0.66 -29.78
C ASN A 52 15.25 2.09 -29.42
N ARG A 53 13.96 2.39 -29.56
CA ARG A 53 13.40 3.71 -29.23
C ARG A 53 13.41 3.94 -27.73
N LEU A 54 13.53 5.20 -27.32
CA LEU A 54 13.18 5.61 -25.96
C LEU A 54 11.68 5.38 -25.76
N VAL A 55 11.31 4.60 -24.74
CA VAL A 55 9.91 4.35 -24.37
C VAL A 55 9.53 5.15 -23.13
N ILE A 56 8.46 5.91 -23.18
CA ILE A 56 7.95 6.69 -22.04
C ILE A 56 6.62 6.09 -21.57
N ALA A 57 6.61 5.57 -20.35
CA ALA A 57 5.41 5.06 -19.70
C ALA A 57 4.66 6.18 -18.97
N VAL A 58 3.44 6.51 -19.40
CA VAL A 58 2.58 7.51 -18.75
C VAL A 58 1.39 6.80 -18.11
N GLY A 59 1.45 6.58 -16.79
CA GLY A 59 0.44 5.76 -16.11
C GLY A 59 0.69 5.55 -14.62
N GLY A 60 0.23 4.42 -14.07
CA GLY A 60 0.52 4.00 -12.70
C GLY A 60 1.69 3.01 -12.62
N ASP A 61 1.88 2.40 -11.47
CA ASP A 61 2.90 1.35 -11.28
C ASP A 61 2.67 0.15 -12.20
N GLY A 62 1.41 -0.29 -12.39
CA GLY A 62 1.08 -1.36 -13.34
C GLY A 62 1.43 -1.03 -14.80
N THR A 63 1.34 0.23 -15.23
CA THR A 63 1.79 0.64 -16.58
C THR A 63 3.30 0.58 -16.70
N ALA A 64 4.04 1.00 -15.67
CA ALA A 64 5.48 0.86 -15.64
C ALA A 64 5.90 -0.62 -15.67
N HIS A 65 5.23 -1.47 -14.88
CA HIS A 65 5.45 -2.92 -14.85
C HIS A 65 5.23 -3.56 -16.22
N GLU A 66 4.15 -3.23 -16.92
CA GLU A 66 3.89 -3.75 -18.27
C GLU A 66 4.97 -3.30 -19.26
N VAL A 67 5.34 -2.02 -19.27
CA VAL A 67 6.40 -1.50 -20.17
C VAL A 67 7.73 -2.22 -19.92
N VAL A 68 8.15 -2.37 -18.67
CA VAL A 68 9.38 -3.09 -18.30
C VAL A 68 9.37 -4.52 -18.81
N ASN A 69 8.27 -5.26 -18.57
CA ASN A 69 8.15 -6.63 -19.04
C ASN A 69 8.11 -6.70 -20.57
N GLY A 70 7.56 -5.68 -21.23
CA GLY A 70 7.61 -5.49 -22.68
C GLY A 70 9.04 -5.35 -23.23
N LEU A 71 9.83 -4.49 -22.61
CA LEU A 71 11.20 -4.20 -23.00
C LEU A 71 12.15 -5.38 -22.73
N LEU A 72 12.04 -6.01 -21.56
CA LEU A 72 13.00 -7.03 -21.09
C LEU A 72 12.69 -8.45 -21.55
N ARG A 73 11.51 -8.71 -22.14
CA ARG A 73 11.22 -10.04 -22.73
C ARG A 73 11.89 -10.28 -24.08
N ARG A 74 12.56 -9.28 -24.66
CA ARG A 74 13.32 -9.43 -25.89
C ARG A 74 14.83 -9.34 -25.60
N PRO A 75 15.66 -10.13 -26.29
CA PRO A 75 17.09 -9.87 -26.33
C PRO A 75 17.33 -8.47 -26.91
N ALA A 76 18.16 -7.67 -26.25
CA ALA A 76 18.58 -6.37 -26.73
C ALA A 76 20.11 -6.30 -26.67
N ALA A 77 20.74 -5.76 -27.72
CA ALA A 77 22.19 -5.57 -27.77
C ALA A 77 22.67 -4.53 -26.76
N GLN A 78 21.79 -3.61 -26.36
CA GLN A 78 22.03 -2.58 -25.35
C GLN A 78 20.83 -2.52 -24.41
N PRO A 79 21.02 -2.10 -23.14
CA PRO A 79 19.91 -1.86 -22.22
C PRO A 79 18.87 -0.90 -22.81
N PRO A 80 17.57 -1.26 -22.82
CA PRO A 80 16.51 -0.41 -23.33
C PRO A 80 16.43 0.92 -22.57
N ARG A 81 16.17 2.01 -23.30
CA ARG A 81 15.98 3.35 -22.73
C ARG A 81 14.52 3.56 -22.37
N VAL A 82 14.23 3.95 -21.14
CA VAL A 82 12.87 4.10 -20.63
C VAL A 82 12.72 5.30 -19.70
N GLY A 83 11.54 5.93 -19.70
CA GLY A 83 11.17 6.98 -18.76
C GLY A 83 9.78 6.75 -18.17
N PHE A 84 9.53 7.25 -16.96
CA PHE A 84 8.28 7.00 -16.24
C PHE A 84 7.62 8.31 -15.79
N LEU A 85 6.48 8.67 -16.40
CA LEU A 85 5.63 9.77 -15.98
C LEU A 85 4.46 9.24 -15.13
N GLN A 86 4.76 8.89 -13.89
CA GLN A 86 3.77 8.24 -13.01
C GLN A 86 2.69 9.19 -12.48
N ARG A 87 1.41 8.86 -12.75
CA ARG A 87 0.21 9.58 -12.27
C ARG A 87 -0.79 8.67 -11.54
N GLY A 88 -0.33 7.51 -11.05
CA GLY A 88 -1.11 6.57 -10.24
C GLY A 88 -1.38 7.03 -8.80
N THR A 89 -2.09 6.18 -8.03
CA THR A 89 -2.43 6.41 -6.62
C THR A 89 -1.33 5.93 -5.67
N GLY A 90 -0.61 4.86 -6.01
CA GLY A 90 0.61 4.40 -5.31
C GLY A 90 1.83 5.22 -5.74
N ALA A 91 2.17 5.14 -7.02
CA ALA A 91 3.25 5.90 -7.66
C ALA A 91 4.53 5.85 -6.80
N ASP A 92 4.98 4.63 -6.53
CA ASP A 92 6.12 4.34 -5.68
C ASP A 92 7.42 4.50 -6.47
N LEU A 93 7.46 4.07 -7.73
CA LEU A 93 8.66 4.16 -8.57
C LEU A 93 9.16 5.59 -8.76
N ARG A 94 8.27 6.60 -8.86
CA ARG A 94 8.67 8.02 -8.98
C ARG A 94 9.44 8.57 -7.76
N ARG A 95 9.53 7.79 -6.68
CA ARG A 95 10.34 8.11 -5.49
C ARG A 95 11.79 7.63 -5.66
N SER A 96 12.00 6.61 -6.48
CA SER A 96 13.32 6.04 -6.78
C SER A 96 13.87 6.51 -8.12
N VAL A 97 12.99 6.78 -9.10
CA VAL A 97 13.34 7.26 -10.44
C VAL A 97 12.76 8.65 -10.65
N ALA A 98 13.63 9.65 -10.79
CA ALA A 98 13.24 11.05 -10.96
C ALA A 98 12.60 11.27 -12.34
N ALA A 99 11.55 12.09 -12.36
CA ALA A 99 10.87 12.51 -13.58
C ALA A 99 10.19 13.87 -13.39
N PRO A 100 9.94 14.61 -14.48
CA PRO A 100 9.15 15.84 -14.47
C PRO A 100 7.83 15.73 -13.72
N ARG A 101 7.58 16.71 -12.85
CA ARG A 101 6.29 16.88 -12.19
C ARG A 101 5.39 17.83 -12.96
N ARG A 102 5.98 18.86 -13.56
CA ARG A 102 5.27 19.88 -14.32
C ARG A 102 5.31 19.54 -15.82
N PRO A 103 4.21 19.73 -16.56
CA PRO A 103 4.17 19.44 -18.00
C PRO A 103 5.27 20.17 -18.81
N GLU A 104 5.62 21.37 -18.40
CA GLU A 104 6.53 22.28 -19.09
C GLU A 104 7.98 21.75 -19.07
N ASP A 105 8.32 20.93 -18.08
CA ASP A 105 9.65 20.34 -17.93
C ASP A 105 9.85 19.10 -18.83
N VAL A 106 8.78 18.56 -19.43
CA VAL A 106 8.84 17.29 -20.18
C VAL A 106 9.65 17.42 -21.47
N ALA A 107 9.57 18.55 -22.18
CA ALA A 107 10.34 18.75 -23.40
C ALA A 107 11.86 18.70 -23.13
N ALA A 108 12.31 19.43 -22.10
CA ALA A 108 13.70 19.44 -21.67
C ALA A 108 14.16 18.06 -21.17
N TRP A 109 13.28 17.33 -20.48
CA TRP A 109 13.54 15.98 -20.04
C TRP A 109 13.72 15.00 -21.21
N LEU A 110 12.84 15.06 -22.23
CA LEU A 110 12.95 14.21 -23.42
C LEU A 110 14.18 14.55 -24.28
N ALA A 111 14.65 15.80 -24.24
CA ALA A 111 15.85 16.25 -24.93
C ALA A 111 17.16 15.91 -24.18
N THR A 112 17.08 15.39 -22.96
CA THR A 112 18.26 15.06 -22.14
C THR A 112 18.92 13.78 -22.62
N ASP A 113 20.23 13.82 -22.88
CA ASP A 113 21.05 12.63 -23.21
C ASP A 113 21.90 12.14 -22.02
N ARG A 114 21.46 12.43 -20.80
CA ARG A 114 22.05 11.91 -19.57
C ARG A 114 21.25 10.72 -19.09
N TRP A 115 21.94 9.62 -18.89
CA TRP A 115 21.33 8.33 -18.56
C TRP A 115 21.95 7.79 -17.27
N ARG A 116 21.13 7.08 -16.51
CA ARG A 116 21.56 6.28 -15.36
C ARG A 116 21.06 4.86 -15.51
N PRO A 117 21.84 3.86 -15.07
CA PRO A 117 21.36 2.49 -15.02
C PRO A 117 20.16 2.37 -14.08
N LEU A 118 19.29 1.42 -14.41
CA LEU A 118 18.23 0.93 -13.55
C LEU A 118 18.29 -0.59 -13.61
N ASP A 119 18.52 -1.20 -12.46
CA ASP A 119 18.51 -2.64 -12.30
C ASP A 119 17.09 -3.17 -12.37
N ALA A 120 16.95 -4.43 -12.78
CA ALA A 120 15.68 -5.13 -12.76
C ALA A 120 15.86 -6.52 -12.13
N GLY A 121 14.86 -6.99 -11.41
CA GLY A 121 14.80 -8.35 -10.96
C GLY A 121 14.11 -9.26 -11.97
N ARG A 122 14.73 -10.40 -12.26
CA ARG A 122 14.13 -11.52 -12.98
C ARG A 122 13.54 -12.49 -11.97
N LEU A 123 12.24 -12.68 -12.04
CA LEU A 123 11.47 -13.57 -11.18
C LEU A 123 11.04 -14.80 -11.98
N SER A 124 11.25 -16.00 -11.43
CA SER A 124 10.75 -17.26 -11.97
C SER A 124 9.92 -17.98 -10.90
N THR A 125 8.69 -18.37 -11.24
CA THR A 125 7.72 -19.01 -10.33
C THR A 125 6.91 -20.10 -11.05
N SER A 126 5.88 -20.63 -10.38
CA SER A 126 4.89 -21.55 -10.98
C SER A 126 4.17 -21.02 -12.23
N THR A 127 4.18 -19.71 -12.49
CA THR A 127 3.53 -19.11 -13.67
C THR A 127 4.50 -18.71 -14.78
N GLY A 128 5.77 -19.09 -14.64
CA GLY A 128 6.85 -18.75 -15.58
C GLY A 128 7.67 -17.55 -15.13
N ARG A 129 8.32 -16.90 -16.11
CA ARG A 129 9.29 -15.82 -15.89
C ARG A 129 8.65 -14.44 -16.08
N ARG A 130 8.96 -13.51 -15.18
CA ARG A 130 8.57 -12.09 -15.24
C ARG A 130 9.70 -11.19 -14.74
N TYR A 131 9.55 -9.88 -14.95
CA TYR A 131 10.48 -8.87 -14.48
C TYR A 131 9.82 -7.88 -13.52
N PHE A 132 10.60 -7.31 -12.62
CA PHE A 132 10.19 -6.24 -11.71
C PHE A 132 11.32 -5.23 -11.52
N ILE A 133 10.99 -3.98 -11.19
CA ILE A 133 11.98 -2.91 -11.00
C ILE A 133 11.88 -2.24 -9.63
N ASN A 134 10.87 -2.58 -8.83
CA ASN A 134 10.69 -1.98 -7.52
C ASN A 134 10.77 -3.05 -6.42
N VAL A 135 9.71 -3.80 -6.14
CA VAL A 135 9.72 -4.79 -5.07
C VAL A 135 8.89 -6.00 -5.47
N ALA A 136 9.41 -7.19 -5.19
CA ALA A 136 8.65 -8.42 -5.23
C ALA A 136 8.48 -8.97 -3.80
N ASP A 137 7.41 -9.71 -3.55
CA ASP A 137 7.09 -10.26 -2.25
C ASP A 137 6.62 -11.71 -2.36
N ALA A 138 7.09 -12.55 -1.44
CA ALA A 138 6.57 -13.89 -1.22
C ALA A 138 5.93 -13.97 0.18
N GLY A 139 4.62 -14.22 0.23
CA GLY A 139 3.84 -14.29 1.47
C GLY A 139 2.62 -13.38 1.48
N ILE A 140 2.59 -12.40 2.39
CA ILE A 140 1.40 -11.60 2.66
C ILE A 140 1.07 -10.63 1.52
N GLY A 141 2.07 -10.12 0.79
CA GLY A 141 1.90 -9.15 -0.29
C GLY A 141 1.00 -9.69 -1.39
N ALA A 142 1.23 -10.94 -1.82
CA ALA A 142 0.38 -11.60 -2.82
C ALA A 142 -1.09 -11.70 -2.36
N GLU A 143 -1.34 -11.92 -1.07
CA GLU A 143 -2.70 -11.93 -0.54
C GLU A 143 -3.33 -10.53 -0.50
N ILE A 144 -2.53 -9.49 -0.21
CA ILE A 144 -2.97 -8.08 -0.26
C ILE A 144 -3.38 -7.72 -1.68
N VAL A 145 -2.55 -8.03 -2.68
CA VAL A 145 -2.83 -7.79 -4.10
C VAL A 145 -4.10 -8.51 -4.53
N ARG A 146 -4.24 -9.81 -4.19
CA ARG A 146 -5.43 -10.62 -4.52
C ARG A 146 -6.71 -10.02 -3.91
N ARG A 147 -6.65 -9.50 -2.69
CA ARG A 147 -7.80 -8.86 -2.03
C ARG A 147 -8.11 -7.50 -2.61
N ALA A 148 -7.10 -6.68 -2.88
CA ALA A 148 -7.28 -5.37 -3.49
C ALA A 148 -7.98 -5.50 -4.86
N ALA A 149 -7.64 -6.52 -5.65
CA ALA A 149 -8.29 -6.83 -6.92
C ALA A 149 -9.77 -7.25 -6.80
N ARG A 150 -10.19 -7.82 -5.66
CA ARG A 150 -11.56 -8.29 -5.41
C ARG A 150 -12.41 -7.34 -4.54
N GLY A 151 -11.79 -6.31 -3.96
CA GLY A 151 -12.44 -5.41 -3.01
C GLY A 151 -13.42 -4.46 -3.70
N PRO A 152 -14.47 -4.00 -2.99
CA PRO A 152 -15.39 -3.00 -3.53
C PRO A 152 -14.62 -1.72 -3.91
N GLY A 153 -14.69 -1.31 -5.18
CA GLY A 153 -14.03 -0.11 -5.73
C GLY A 153 -14.58 1.23 -5.21
N LEU A 154 -15.26 1.22 -4.07
CA LEU A 154 -16.04 2.33 -3.51
C LEU A 154 -15.19 3.35 -2.73
N PHE A 155 -13.93 3.05 -2.38
CA PHE A 155 -13.02 3.97 -1.68
C PHE A 155 -11.73 4.19 -2.47
N GLY A 156 -11.17 5.40 -2.41
CA GLY A 156 -9.94 5.77 -3.13
C GLY A 156 -8.80 4.78 -2.91
N GLY A 157 -8.01 4.52 -3.96
CA GLY A 157 -7.11 3.36 -4.05
C GLY A 157 -6.18 3.11 -2.85
N THR A 158 -5.67 4.17 -2.20
CA THR A 158 -4.80 4.03 -1.00
C THR A 158 -5.51 3.44 0.22
N LEU A 159 -6.77 3.82 0.47
CA LEU A 159 -7.55 3.33 1.61
C LEU A 159 -7.96 1.87 1.43
N ASN A 160 -8.32 1.50 0.20
CA ASN A 160 -8.61 0.09 -0.15
C ASN A 160 -7.36 -0.79 0.01
N PHE A 161 -6.20 -0.30 -0.44
CA PHE A 161 -4.93 -1.02 -0.29
C PHE A 161 -4.55 -1.18 1.19
N LEU A 162 -4.65 -0.12 1.99
CA LEU A 162 -4.35 -0.16 3.42
C LEU A 162 -5.31 -1.08 4.20
N GLY A 163 -6.60 -1.05 3.87
CA GLY A 163 -7.60 -1.98 4.44
C GLY A 163 -7.29 -3.44 4.09
N ALA A 164 -6.91 -3.71 2.84
CA ALA A 164 -6.46 -5.03 2.41
C ALA A 164 -5.18 -5.47 3.14
N ALA A 165 -4.23 -4.56 3.38
CA ALA A 165 -3.02 -4.80 4.17
C ALA A 165 -3.35 -5.20 5.62
N VAL A 166 -4.22 -4.45 6.30
CA VAL A 166 -4.63 -4.74 7.69
C VAL A 166 -5.37 -6.08 7.79
N ILE A 167 -6.33 -6.36 6.90
CA ILE A 167 -7.06 -7.64 6.89
C ILE A 167 -6.11 -8.81 6.62
N SER A 168 -5.16 -8.62 5.71
CA SER A 168 -4.17 -9.65 5.39
C SER A 168 -3.23 -9.90 6.56
N LEU A 169 -2.83 -8.86 7.30
CA LEU A 169 -2.03 -9.00 8.52
C LEU A 169 -2.74 -9.82 9.60
N LEU A 170 -4.07 -9.69 9.68
CA LEU A 170 -4.89 -10.42 10.65
C LEU A 170 -5.10 -11.90 10.30
N ARG A 171 -5.14 -12.23 9.00
CA ARG A 171 -5.49 -13.56 8.49
C ARG A 171 -4.29 -14.40 8.04
N HIS A 172 -3.21 -13.78 7.60
CA HIS A 172 -2.04 -14.50 7.07
C HIS A 172 -1.26 -15.15 8.21
N ARG A 173 -0.95 -16.43 8.05
CA ARG A 173 -0.20 -17.22 9.03
C ARG A 173 1.28 -17.18 8.70
N ASN A 174 2.11 -17.37 9.72
CA ASN A 174 3.55 -17.51 9.50
C ASN A 174 3.80 -18.88 8.86
N THR A 175 4.63 -18.91 7.83
CA THR A 175 4.94 -20.11 7.06
C THR A 175 6.42 -20.43 7.20
N LEU A 176 6.76 -21.71 7.34
CA LEU A 176 8.14 -22.16 7.30
C LEU A 176 8.59 -22.21 5.84
N VAL A 177 9.70 -21.55 5.55
CA VAL A 177 10.30 -21.50 4.21
C VAL A 177 11.78 -21.87 4.28
N ARG A 178 12.29 -22.38 3.16
CA ARG A 178 13.72 -22.57 2.90
C ARG A 178 14.17 -21.40 2.02
N LEU A 179 14.98 -20.52 2.60
CA LEU A 179 15.51 -19.31 1.96
C LEU A 179 16.99 -19.51 1.68
N ARG A 180 17.44 -19.27 0.45
CA ARG A 180 18.87 -19.20 0.11
C ARG A 180 19.18 -17.86 -0.52
N LEU A 181 20.26 -17.25 -0.05
CA LEU A 181 20.84 -16.02 -0.59
C LEU A 181 22.16 -16.36 -1.26
N ASP A 182 22.28 -16.06 -2.55
CA ASP A 182 23.43 -16.38 -3.39
C ASP A 182 23.91 -17.85 -3.24
N GLN A 183 25.21 -18.05 -2.99
CA GLN A 183 25.81 -19.36 -2.72
C GLN A 183 25.84 -19.70 -1.21
N GLY A 184 25.08 -18.95 -0.40
CA GLY A 184 25.00 -19.17 1.04
C GLY A 184 24.26 -20.45 1.43
N PRO A 185 24.23 -20.77 2.74
CA PRO A 185 23.50 -21.93 3.24
C PRO A 185 21.99 -21.77 3.03
N VAL A 186 21.28 -22.89 2.94
CA VAL A 186 19.82 -22.89 2.99
C VAL A 186 19.38 -22.62 4.42
N LEU A 187 18.70 -21.49 4.62
CA LEU A 187 18.19 -21.04 5.90
C LEU A 187 16.72 -21.43 6.05
N GLN A 188 16.39 -22.21 7.09
CA GLN A 188 15.00 -22.38 7.49
C GLN A 188 14.54 -21.13 8.24
N ARG A 189 13.43 -20.53 7.79
CA ARG A 189 12.88 -19.30 8.39
C ARG A 189 11.37 -19.41 8.51
N ARG A 190 10.82 -18.93 9.63
CA ARG A 190 9.38 -18.82 9.84
C ARG A 190 8.95 -17.38 9.55
N VAL A 191 8.48 -17.15 8.34
CA VAL A 191 8.19 -15.81 7.80
C VAL A 191 6.70 -15.59 7.62
N ARG A 192 6.26 -14.35 7.82
CA ARG A 192 4.98 -13.86 7.28
C ARG A 192 5.15 -13.32 5.88
N THR A 193 6.31 -12.74 5.59
CA THR A 193 6.64 -12.21 4.27
C THR A 193 8.14 -12.15 4.06
N ILE A 194 8.54 -12.28 2.80
CA ILE A 194 9.88 -11.99 2.32
C ILE A 194 9.75 -11.01 1.17
N ALA A 195 10.22 -9.79 1.38
CA ALA A 195 10.33 -8.80 0.31
C ALA A 195 11.73 -8.87 -0.31
N VAL A 196 11.79 -8.91 -1.63
CA VAL A 196 13.00 -8.85 -2.44
C VAL A 196 12.95 -7.52 -3.19
N ALA A 197 13.73 -6.54 -2.72
CA ALA A 197 13.58 -5.15 -3.11
C ALA A 197 14.76 -4.68 -3.99
N ASN A 198 14.42 -4.09 -5.12
CA ASN A 198 15.31 -3.26 -5.94
C ASN A 198 15.10 -1.76 -5.60
N GLY A 199 13.86 -1.37 -5.32
CA GLY A 199 13.47 -0.04 -4.88
C GLY A 199 13.00 -0.03 -3.42
N ALA A 200 13.08 1.12 -2.78
CA ALA A 200 12.83 1.22 -1.34
C ALA A 200 11.33 1.20 -0.93
N TYR A 201 10.43 1.49 -1.86
CA TYR A 201 9.02 1.78 -1.55
C TYR A 201 8.09 0.70 -2.08
N LEU A 202 7.06 0.33 -1.31
CA LEU A 202 6.03 -0.62 -1.72
C LEU A 202 4.66 -0.15 -1.21
N GLY A 203 3.60 -0.36 -1.99
CA GLY A 203 2.23 -0.31 -1.50
C GLY A 203 1.77 1.07 -1.02
N GLY A 204 2.15 2.14 -1.72
CA GLY A 204 1.72 3.49 -1.41
C GLY A 204 2.56 4.16 -0.33
N ALA A 205 3.87 4.24 -0.59
CA ALA A 205 4.89 4.91 0.20
C ALA A 205 5.40 4.20 1.47
N MET A 206 5.08 2.92 1.70
CA MET A 206 5.75 2.17 2.76
C MET A 206 7.20 1.91 2.34
N ARG A 207 8.15 2.25 3.20
CA ARG A 207 9.58 2.04 2.97
C ARG A 207 9.96 0.62 3.36
N MET A 208 9.59 -0.37 2.55
CA MET A 208 9.83 -1.78 2.87
C MET A 208 11.33 -2.07 3.04
N ALA A 209 12.17 -1.52 2.13
CA ALA A 209 13.62 -1.65 2.17
C ALA A 209 14.27 -0.25 2.14
N PRO A 210 14.40 0.44 3.28
CA PRO A 210 14.76 1.86 3.32
C PRO A 210 16.12 2.22 2.71
N GLN A 211 17.02 1.23 2.58
CA GLN A 211 18.39 1.35 2.07
C GLN A 211 18.55 0.88 0.62
N ALA A 212 17.47 0.35 0.00
CA ALA A 212 17.53 -0.17 -1.36
C ALA A 212 17.87 0.93 -2.36
N GLN A 213 18.82 0.61 -3.24
CA GLN A 213 19.28 1.46 -4.33
C GLN A 213 19.02 0.73 -5.65
N PRO A 214 18.30 1.35 -6.60
CA PRO A 214 17.84 0.67 -7.80
C PRO A 214 18.94 0.49 -8.88
N ASP A 215 20.19 0.78 -8.55
CA ASP A 215 21.34 0.82 -9.46
C ASP A 215 22.65 0.33 -8.82
N ASP A 216 22.58 -0.38 -7.68
CA ASP A 216 23.76 -0.88 -6.96
C ASP A 216 24.12 -2.35 -7.28
N GLY A 217 23.31 -3.04 -8.09
CA GLY A 217 23.50 -4.43 -8.49
C GLY A 217 23.13 -5.45 -7.40
N TRP A 218 22.34 -5.07 -6.39
CA TRP A 218 21.89 -5.93 -5.30
C TRP A 218 20.39 -5.86 -5.08
N PHE A 219 19.81 -6.95 -4.57
CA PHE A 219 18.54 -6.86 -3.85
C PHE A 219 18.79 -6.61 -2.38
N ASP A 220 17.96 -5.75 -1.79
CA ASP A 220 17.73 -5.70 -0.36
C ASP A 220 16.62 -6.71 -0.02
N VAL A 221 16.98 -7.75 0.73
CA VAL A 221 16.06 -8.81 1.15
C VAL A 221 15.59 -8.54 2.57
N VAL A 222 14.29 -8.37 2.74
CA VAL A 222 13.67 -8.10 4.04
C VAL A 222 12.79 -9.26 4.42
N THR A 223 13.13 -9.95 5.50
CA THR A 223 12.26 -10.98 6.07
C THR A 223 11.50 -10.40 7.26
N ILE A 224 10.21 -10.69 7.33
CA ILE A 224 9.36 -10.32 8.46
C ILE A 224 8.76 -11.60 9.01
N GLY A 225 9.26 -12.05 10.15
CA GLY A 225 8.89 -13.31 10.79
C GLY A 225 8.20 -13.14 12.13
N ASP A 226 7.42 -14.12 12.54
CA ASP A 226 6.85 -14.23 13.89
C ASP A 226 6.13 -12.99 14.47
N VAL A 227 5.46 -12.22 13.62
CA VAL A 227 4.75 -11.01 14.06
C VAL A 227 3.33 -11.37 14.53
N GLY A 228 3.06 -11.24 15.83
CA GLY A 228 1.70 -11.31 16.37
C GLY A 228 0.78 -10.24 15.77
N ARG A 229 -0.55 -10.47 15.74
CA ARG A 229 -1.53 -9.54 15.11
C ARG A 229 -1.39 -8.10 15.60
N TRP A 230 -1.25 -7.91 16.91
CA TRP A 230 -1.12 -6.60 17.55
C TRP A 230 0.19 -5.91 17.22
N LEU A 231 1.29 -6.67 17.23
CA LEU A 231 2.59 -6.14 16.84
C LEU A 231 2.56 -5.69 15.39
N GLY A 232 2.01 -6.50 14.48
CA GLY A 232 1.92 -6.15 13.06
C GLY A 232 1.15 -4.87 12.81
N ILE A 233 0.01 -4.71 13.48
CA ILE A 233 -0.80 -3.49 13.41
C ILE A 233 -0.06 -2.28 13.99
N ARG A 234 0.57 -2.42 15.17
CA ARG A 234 1.31 -1.32 15.83
C ARG A 234 2.56 -0.91 15.05
N SER A 235 3.15 -1.83 14.30
CA SER A 235 4.37 -1.59 13.51
C SER A 235 4.12 -0.94 12.15
N LEU A 236 2.86 -0.80 11.70
CA LEU A 236 2.53 -0.15 10.43
C LEU A 236 3.16 1.25 10.26
N PRO A 237 3.08 2.17 11.24
CA PRO A 237 3.74 3.48 11.12
C PRO A 237 5.26 3.39 10.96
N MET A 238 5.90 2.34 11.50
CA MET A 238 7.34 2.12 11.35
C MET A 238 7.71 1.79 9.91
N LEU A 239 6.87 1.03 9.18
CA LEU A 239 7.08 0.77 7.75
C LEU A 239 7.03 2.04 6.91
N TYR A 240 6.13 2.99 7.22
CA TYR A 240 6.08 4.28 6.52
C TYR A 240 7.29 5.16 6.83
N ARG A 241 7.80 5.12 8.06
CA ARG A 241 9.02 5.85 8.46
C ARG A 241 10.30 5.15 7.96
N GLY A 242 10.24 3.85 7.69
CA GLY A 242 11.39 3.01 7.39
C GLY A 242 12.20 2.63 8.63
N THR A 243 11.56 2.54 9.80
CA THR A 243 12.21 2.23 11.09
C THR A 243 11.86 0.84 11.63
N HIS A 244 11.17 0.01 10.84
CA HIS A 244 10.74 -1.35 11.21
C HIS A 244 11.90 -2.31 11.52
N GLY A 245 13.13 -2.00 11.08
CA GLY A 245 14.33 -2.75 11.49
C GLY A 245 14.68 -2.67 12.97
N GLN A 246 14.01 -1.82 13.75
CA GLN A 246 14.09 -1.83 15.21
C GLN A 246 13.38 -3.03 15.85
N LEU A 247 12.60 -3.79 15.07
CA LEU A 247 11.90 -4.98 15.54
C LEU A 247 12.79 -6.20 15.35
N SER A 248 12.92 -7.02 16.38
CA SER A 248 13.67 -8.28 16.30
C SER A 248 13.07 -9.29 15.30
N GLN A 249 11.82 -9.06 14.88
CA GLN A 249 11.10 -9.83 13.87
C GLN A 249 11.49 -9.50 12.43
N VAL A 250 12.28 -8.45 12.22
CA VAL A 250 12.65 -7.95 10.90
C VAL A 250 14.15 -8.16 10.71
N GLU A 251 14.51 -8.94 9.70
CA GLU A 251 15.90 -9.14 9.29
C GLU A 251 16.12 -8.51 7.90
N PHE A 252 17.28 -7.88 7.72
CA PHE A 252 17.75 -7.37 6.43
C PHE A 252 18.94 -8.20 5.96
N GLY A 253 18.97 -8.50 4.67
CA GLY A 253 20.10 -9.09 3.98
C GLY A 253 20.28 -8.47 2.60
N LYS A 254 21.42 -8.74 1.96
CA LYS A 254 21.66 -8.42 0.55
C LYS A 254 22.00 -9.67 -0.23
N ALA A 255 21.52 -9.75 -1.47
CA ALA A 255 21.81 -10.87 -2.36
C ALA A 255 21.64 -10.47 -3.83
N ARG A 256 22.34 -11.16 -4.73
CA ARG A 256 22.10 -11.06 -6.19
C ARG A 256 21.09 -12.10 -6.67
N ARG A 257 21.06 -13.26 -6.00
CA ARG A 257 20.13 -14.35 -6.24
C ARG A 257 19.44 -14.74 -4.95
N VAL A 258 18.11 -14.83 -4.99
CA VAL A 258 17.28 -15.23 -3.85
C VAL A 258 16.43 -16.42 -4.28
N GLU A 259 16.45 -17.49 -3.49
CA GLU A 259 15.61 -18.67 -3.71
C GLU A 259 14.72 -18.90 -2.50
N ILE A 260 13.44 -19.09 -2.77
CA ILE A 260 12.41 -19.30 -1.75
C ILE A 260 11.65 -20.57 -2.11
N GLU A 261 11.74 -21.55 -1.23
CA GLU A 261 10.96 -22.78 -1.30
C GLU A 261 10.08 -22.93 -0.05
N SER A 262 8.94 -23.58 -0.23
CA SER A 262 8.02 -23.89 0.88
C SER A 262 7.25 -25.16 0.57
N ASP A 263 7.02 -25.99 1.58
CA ASP A 263 6.31 -27.26 1.41
C ASP A 263 4.84 -27.03 1.04
N GLN A 264 4.25 -25.94 1.58
CA GLN A 264 2.98 -25.41 1.09
C GLN A 264 3.25 -24.19 0.20
N PRO A 265 2.81 -24.19 -1.06
CA PRO A 265 3.04 -23.06 -1.96
C PRO A 265 2.49 -21.74 -1.38
N ILE A 266 3.34 -20.73 -1.29
CA ILE A 266 2.95 -19.38 -0.87
C ILE A 266 2.83 -18.48 -2.10
N GLY A 267 1.91 -17.51 -2.04
CA GLY A 267 1.70 -16.56 -3.13
C GLY A 267 2.90 -15.64 -3.31
N VAL A 268 3.19 -15.31 -4.56
CA VAL A 268 4.25 -14.38 -4.96
C VAL A 268 3.65 -13.25 -5.78
N GLU A 269 4.12 -12.03 -5.55
CA GLU A 269 3.80 -10.83 -6.34
C GLU A 269 5.07 -10.07 -6.72
N ALA A 270 4.96 -9.29 -7.78
CA ALA A 270 6.01 -8.43 -8.29
C ALA A 270 5.42 -7.09 -8.72
N ASP A 271 5.95 -5.99 -8.17
CA ASP A 271 5.48 -4.61 -8.39
C ASP A 271 3.96 -4.43 -8.22
N GLY A 272 3.35 -5.19 -7.30
CA GLY A 272 1.93 -5.14 -7.02
C GLY A 272 1.06 -5.99 -7.95
N GLU A 273 1.65 -6.85 -8.78
CA GLU A 273 0.97 -7.79 -9.67
C GLU A 273 1.22 -9.24 -9.24
N LEU A 274 0.18 -10.08 -9.26
CA LEU A 274 0.32 -11.50 -8.91
C LEU A 274 1.24 -12.22 -9.89
N ALA A 275 2.21 -12.95 -9.35
CA ALA A 275 3.25 -13.65 -10.09
C ALA A 275 3.33 -15.14 -9.73
N GLY A 276 2.21 -15.77 -9.37
CA GLY A 276 2.15 -17.21 -9.07
C GLY A 276 2.48 -17.55 -7.62
N THR A 277 3.21 -18.66 -7.43
CA THR A 277 3.56 -19.21 -6.12
C THR A 277 5.01 -19.70 -6.07
N THR A 278 5.52 -19.98 -4.88
CA THR A 278 6.77 -20.74 -4.69
C THR A 278 6.68 -22.14 -5.35
N PRO A 279 7.83 -22.75 -5.74
CA PRO A 279 9.21 -22.24 -5.61
C PRO A 279 9.44 -20.97 -6.43
N ALA A 280 10.17 -20.02 -5.86
CA ALA A 280 10.41 -18.71 -6.45
C ALA A 280 11.90 -18.39 -6.47
N VAL A 281 12.40 -17.99 -7.63
CA VAL A 281 13.80 -17.61 -7.83
C VAL A 281 13.85 -16.17 -8.35
N PHE A 282 14.62 -15.33 -7.67
CA PHE A 282 14.85 -13.93 -8.00
C PHE A 282 16.32 -13.75 -8.36
N GLU A 283 16.60 -13.08 -9.47
CA GLU A 283 17.95 -12.79 -9.94
C GLU A 283 18.05 -11.34 -10.37
N ILE A 284 19.02 -10.60 -9.85
CA ILE A 284 19.25 -9.21 -10.26
C ILE A 284 19.86 -9.19 -11.66
N ILE A 285 19.42 -8.24 -12.47
CA ILE A 285 20.01 -7.88 -13.75
C ILE A 285 20.53 -6.45 -13.61
N PRO A 286 21.83 -6.28 -13.28
CA PRO A 286 22.42 -4.95 -13.14
C PRO A 286 22.36 -4.18 -14.45
N GLY A 287 21.96 -2.91 -14.41
CA GLY A 287 21.84 -2.04 -15.57
C GLY A 287 20.88 -2.56 -16.64
N ALA A 288 19.85 -3.32 -16.25
CA ALA A 288 18.87 -3.91 -17.17
C ALA A 288 18.21 -2.86 -18.09
N LEU A 289 18.05 -1.64 -17.59
CA LEU A 289 17.43 -0.51 -18.27
C LEU A 289 18.31 0.73 -18.12
N GLN A 290 18.09 1.71 -19.00
CA GLN A 290 18.64 3.07 -18.87
C GLN A 290 17.49 4.04 -18.69
N VAL A 291 17.53 4.83 -17.61
CA VAL A 291 16.54 5.88 -17.34
C VAL A 291 17.17 7.26 -17.43
N ILE A 292 16.36 8.26 -17.79
CA ILE A 292 16.82 9.64 -17.94
C ILE A 292 17.25 10.18 -16.57
N ASP A 293 18.47 10.69 -16.47
CA ASP A 293 18.97 11.38 -15.27
C ASP A 293 18.39 12.79 -15.22
N TRP A 294 17.26 12.92 -14.53
CA TRP A 294 16.52 14.16 -14.38
C TRP A 294 16.79 14.84 -13.03
N ARG A 295 17.31 16.07 -13.09
CA ARG A 295 17.41 16.98 -11.95
C ARG A 295 16.70 18.28 -12.31
N PRO A 296 15.70 18.74 -11.54
CA PRO A 296 15.11 20.06 -11.76
C PRO A 296 16.20 21.14 -11.67
N SER A 297 16.21 22.09 -12.60
CA SER A 297 17.11 23.23 -12.58
C SER A 297 16.75 24.18 -11.44
N GLY A 298 17.60 24.24 -10.40
CA GLY A 298 17.34 24.94 -9.14
C GLY A 298 17.47 26.48 -9.16
N ILE A 299 17.55 27.12 -10.32
CA ILE A 299 17.82 28.57 -10.41
C ILE A 299 16.55 29.44 -10.23
N LEU A 300 15.35 28.88 -10.49
CA LEU A 300 14.07 29.62 -10.33
C LEU A 300 12.94 28.79 -9.70
N SER A 301 13.22 27.58 -9.21
CA SER A 301 12.18 26.79 -8.53
C SER A 301 11.98 27.31 -7.11
N SER A 302 10.99 28.19 -6.92
CA SER A 302 10.42 28.53 -5.61
C SER A 302 9.72 27.35 -4.92
N ASP A 303 9.86 26.13 -5.45
CA ASP A 303 9.61 24.90 -4.73
C ASP A 303 10.66 24.77 -3.61
N ARG A 304 10.42 25.47 -2.48
CA ARG A 304 10.52 24.79 -1.19
C ARG A 304 9.85 23.45 -1.45
N ALA A 305 10.63 22.37 -1.49
CA ALA A 305 10.09 21.03 -1.50
C ALA A 305 9.10 20.99 -0.33
N GLY A 306 7.81 21.18 -0.64
CA GLY A 306 6.75 21.03 0.34
C GLY A 306 6.98 19.68 1.00
N PRO A 307 6.69 19.55 2.31
CA PRO A 307 7.06 18.38 3.08
C PRO A 307 6.73 17.15 2.25
N PRO A 308 7.70 16.24 2.05
CA PRO A 308 7.53 15.16 1.11
C PRO A 308 6.19 14.47 1.39
N ALA A 309 5.53 13.97 0.35
CA ALA A 309 4.22 13.29 0.42
C ALA A 309 4.15 12.12 1.46
N HIS A 310 5.24 11.85 2.18
CA HIS A 310 5.32 11.14 3.44
C HIS A 310 4.36 11.68 4.50
N ALA A 311 4.20 13.00 4.67
CA ALA A 311 3.33 13.54 5.72
C ALA A 311 1.85 13.17 5.48
N SER A 312 1.32 13.36 4.28
CA SER A 312 -0.10 13.10 3.98
C SER A 312 -0.45 11.61 3.87
N SER A 313 0.49 10.76 3.44
CA SER A 313 0.28 9.30 3.38
C SER A 313 0.48 8.63 4.75
N ALA A 314 1.46 9.08 5.54
CA ALA A 314 1.61 8.65 6.93
C ALA A 314 0.46 9.19 7.79
N GLU A 315 0.01 10.44 7.64
CA GLU A 315 -1.18 10.96 8.30
C GLU A 315 -2.45 10.24 7.84
N GLY A 316 -2.58 9.90 6.55
CA GLY A 316 -3.69 9.11 6.04
C GLY A 316 -3.71 7.69 6.64
N ALA A 317 -2.53 7.06 6.75
CA ALA A 317 -2.37 5.76 7.38
C ALA A 317 -2.53 5.82 8.91
N ILE A 318 -2.07 6.89 9.57
CA ILE A 318 -2.27 7.17 11.00
C ILE A 318 -3.76 7.45 11.25
N ARG A 319 -4.45 8.20 10.39
CA ARG A 319 -5.89 8.46 10.47
C ARG A 319 -6.72 7.22 10.17
N ALA A 320 -6.30 6.37 9.24
CA ALA A 320 -6.94 5.09 8.97
C ALA A 320 -6.65 4.07 10.09
N PHE A 321 -5.45 4.09 10.66
CA PHE A 321 -5.09 3.35 11.86
C PHE A 321 -5.86 3.85 13.07
N GLU A 322 -6.02 5.15 13.25
CA GLU A 322 -6.87 5.77 14.26
C GLU A 322 -8.32 5.42 13.99
N ALA A 323 -8.81 5.45 12.76
CA ALA A 323 -10.16 5.02 12.40
C ALA A 323 -10.36 3.52 12.68
N PHE A 324 -9.34 2.68 12.47
CA PHE A 324 -9.36 1.26 12.81
C PHE A 324 -9.23 1.02 14.32
N ARG A 325 -8.43 1.81 15.03
CA ARG A 325 -8.32 1.85 16.49
C ARG A 325 -9.66 2.29 17.08
N ILE A 326 -10.30 3.29 16.50
CA ILE A 326 -11.64 3.78 16.78
C ILE A 326 -12.64 2.65 16.51
N LEU A 327 -12.70 2.07 15.32
CA LEU A 327 -13.66 1.03 14.95
C LEU A 327 -13.47 -0.31 15.69
N GLY A 328 -12.25 -0.68 16.08
CA GLY A 328 -11.90 -2.01 16.60
C GLY A 328 -11.37 -2.08 18.04
N GLY A 329 -10.78 -1.01 18.59
CA GLY A 329 -9.98 -1.07 19.83
C GLY A 329 -10.41 -0.11 20.95
N ILE A 330 -10.66 1.16 20.65
CA ILE A 330 -10.91 2.22 21.66
C ILE A 330 -12.34 2.14 22.18
N TYR A 331 -13.28 1.63 21.38
CA TYR A 331 -14.63 1.48 21.90
C TYR A 331 -14.76 0.29 22.84
N ARG A 332 -13.82 -0.66 22.91
CA ARG A 332 -13.94 -1.69 23.95
C ARG A 332 -13.71 -1.00 25.29
N LEU A 333 -14.77 -0.88 26.09
CA LEU A 333 -14.62 -0.70 27.53
C LEU A 333 -13.53 -1.68 27.98
N ALA A 334 -12.61 -1.22 28.84
CA ALA A 334 -11.65 -2.11 29.48
C ALA A 334 -12.42 -3.35 29.98
N THR A 335 -11.89 -4.55 29.76
CA THR A 335 -12.64 -5.80 29.98
C THR A 335 -13.27 -5.83 31.37
N THR A 336 -12.58 -5.27 32.37
CA THR A 336 -13.05 -5.05 33.74
C THR A 336 -14.28 -4.13 33.83
N THR A 337 -14.22 -2.92 33.27
CA THR A 337 -15.34 -1.97 33.21
C THR A 337 -16.53 -2.55 32.45
N LYS A 338 -16.29 -3.26 31.34
CA LYS A 338 -17.35 -3.88 30.55
C LYS A 338 -18.09 -4.95 31.36
N THR A 339 -17.35 -5.82 32.04
CA THR A 339 -17.94 -6.88 32.87
C THR A 339 -18.74 -6.28 34.02
N GLY A 340 -18.24 -5.24 34.69
CA GLY A 340 -18.99 -4.54 35.74
C GLY A 340 -20.30 -3.92 35.25
N VAL A 341 -20.30 -3.30 34.08
CA VAL A 341 -21.53 -2.73 33.47
C VAL A 341 -22.54 -3.83 33.10
N ILE A 342 -22.07 -4.98 32.63
CA ILE A 342 -22.95 -6.13 32.31
C ILE A 342 -23.55 -6.71 33.59
N GLU A 343 -22.72 -7.03 34.59
CA GLU A 343 -23.17 -7.55 35.89
C GLU A 343 -24.23 -6.64 36.52
N ALA A 344 -24.01 -5.32 36.50
CA ALA A 344 -24.93 -4.37 37.08
C ALA A 344 -26.26 -4.24 36.33
N ASN A 345 -26.37 -4.68 35.06
CA ASN A 345 -27.53 -4.41 34.20
C ASN A 345 -28.17 -5.64 33.56
N ARG A 346 -27.67 -6.84 33.86
CA ARG A 346 -28.24 -8.11 33.40
C ARG A 346 -29.63 -8.35 34.00
N LEU A 347 -30.55 -8.92 33.21
CA LEU A 347 -31.88 -9.32 33.68
C LEU A 347 -31.87 -10.68 34.40
N ASN A 348 -30.88 -11.51 34.10
CA ASN A 348 -30.63 -12.80 34.76
C ASN A 348 -29.15 -13.16 34.62
N ASP A 349 -28.71 -14.22 35.30
CA ASP A 349 -27.29 -14.60 35.38
C ASP A 349 -26.65 -14.99 34.03
N LYS A 350 -27.46 -15.23 32.99
CA LYS A 350 -26.97 -15.54 31.63
C LYS A 350 -27.13 -14.38 30.65
N ASP A 351 -27.70 -13.26 31.08
CA ASP A 351 -27.98 -12.11 30.21
C ASP A 351 -26.73 -11.26 30.00
N THR A 352 -26.19 -11.33 28.79
CA THR A 352 -25.02 -10.56 28.35
C THR A 352 -25.34 -9.60 27.21
N GLY A 353 -26.61 -9.50 26.81
CA GLY A 353 -26.99 -8.99 25.49
C GLY A 353 -28.34 -8.31 25.38
N SER A 354 -29.12 -8.23 26.46
CA SER A 354 -30.42 -7.54 26.46
C SER A 354 -30.31 -6.07 26.05
N SER A 355 -31.44 -5.50 25.63
CA SER A 355 -31.54 -4.09 25.28
C SER A 355 -31.05 -3.19 26.42
N GLU A 356 -31.34 -3.55 27.68
CA GLU A 356 -30.88 -2.91 28.91
C GLU A 356 -29.36 -2.88 29.01
N VAL A 357 -28.72 -4.05 28.88
CA VAL A 357 -27.26 -4.19 28.93
C VAL A 357 -26.60 -3.39 27.80
N GLN A 358 -27.14 -3.46 26.58
CA GLN A 358 -26.60 -2.71 25.46
C GLN A 358 -26.78 -1.18 25.63
N ILE A 359 -27.92 -0.72 26.16
CA ILE A 359 -28.15 0.69 26.48
C ILE A 359 -27.15 1.16 27.54
N ALA A 360 -26.90 0.37 28.58
CA ALA A 360 -25.91 0.68 29.61
C ALA A 360 -24.49 0.79 29.04
N ILE A 361 -24.07 -0.18 28.22
CA ILE A 361 -22.76 -0.17 27.53
C ILE A 361 -22.61 1.06 26.63
N PHE A 362 -23.66 1.43 25.87
CA PHE A 362 -23.60 2.62 25.03
C PHE A 362 -23.57 3.90 25.85
N SER A 363 -24.30 3.98 26.96
CA SER A 363 -24.27 5.14 27.86
C SER A 363 -22.89 5.36 28.45
N GLU A 364 -22.24 4.29 28.93
CA GLU A 364 -20.89 4.38 29.48
C GLU A 364 -19.88 4.88 28.43
N ARG A 365 -19.96 4.33 27.21
CA ARG A 365 -19.12 4.76 26.08
C ARG A 365 -19.39 6.21 25.68
N ILE A 366 -20.64 6.66 25.72
CA ILE A 366 -21.04 8.04 25.40
C ILE A 366 -20.43 9.00 26.41
N ASN A 367 -20.47 8.67 27.71
CA ASN A 367 -19.88 9.49 28.77
C ASN A 367 -18.37 9.61 28.57
N HIS A 368 -17.67 8.49 28.41
CA HIS A 368 -16.22 8.47 28.19
C HIS A 368 -15.80 9.30 26.95
N LEU A 369 -16.54 9.20 25.84
CA LEU A 369 -16.26 9.98 24.64
C LEU A 369 -16.58 11.46 24.79
N THR A 370 -17.63 11.78 25.55
CA THR A 370 -17.98 13.16 25.85
C THR A 370 -16.86 13.82 26.65
N ASP A 371 -16.28 13.10 27.61
CA ASP A 371 -15.13 13.59 28.38
C ASP A 371 -13.86 13.72 27.54
N HIS A 372 -13.55 12.74 26.68
CA HIS A 372 -12.43 12.84 25.72
C HIS A 372 -12.55 14.07 24.81
N LEU A 373 -13.75 14.35 24.30
CA LEU A 373 -13.99 15.48 23.40
C LEU A 373 -13.92 16.85 24.09
N LYS A 374 -14.01 16.92 25.43
CA LYS A 374 -13.74 18.15 26.18
C LYS A 374 -12.26 18.56 26.06
N ALA A 375 -11.35 17.59 26.12
CA ALA A 375 -9.91 17.82 25.96
C ALA A 375 -9.48 17.91 24.48
N HIS A 376 -10.25 17.30 23.57
CA HIS A 376 -9.89 17.15 22.15
C HIS A 376 -10.99 17.64 21.20
N ALA A 377 -11.34 18.93 21.27
CA ALA A 377 -12.49 19.51 20.57
C ALA A 377 -12.48 19.34 19.03
N HIS A 378 -11.29 19.29 18.42
CA HIS A 378 -11.08 19.14 16.97
C HIS A 378 -11.04 17.68 16.48
N ASP A 379 -11.24 16.69 17.34
CA ASP A 379 -11.34 15.28 16.94
C ASP A 379 -12.71 14.98 16.30
N HIS A 380 -12.81 15.31 15.01
CA HIS A 380 -14.02 15.11 14.20
C HIS A 380 -14.42 13.63 14.07
N ASN A 381 -13.47 12.70 14.17
CA ASN A 381 -13.73 11.26 14.08
C ASN A 381 -14.39 10.74 15.35
N SER A 382 -13.87 11.10 16.53
CA SER A 382 -14.47 10.76 17.82
C SER A 382 -15.86 11.39 17.98
N ARG A 383 -16.06 12.62 17.49
CA ARG A 383 -17.36 13.29 17.44
C ARG A 383 -18.37 12.51 16.59
N ARG A 384 -17.95 12.01 15.42
CA ARG A 384 -18.81 11.17 14.56
C ARG A 384 -19.16 9.84 15.24
N GLY A 385 -18.20 9.20 15.89
CA GLY A 385 -18.42 7.95 16.63
C GLY A 385 -19.36 8.12 17.82
N LEU A 386 -19.26 9.24 18.56
CA LEU A 386 -20.20 9.63 19.61
C LEU A 386 -21.64 9.69 19.06
N LEU A 387 -21.85 10.40 17.94
CA LEU A 387 -23.19 10.51 17.32
C LEU A 387 -23.76 9.15 16.92
N GLN A 388 -22.94 8.23 16.42
CA GLN A 388 -23.38 6.87 16.10
C GLN A 388 -23.81 6.08 17.33
N LEU A 389 -23.09 6.22 18.45
CA LEU A 389 -23.45 5.55 19.71
C LEU A 389 -24.73 6.13 20.30
N VAL A 390 -24.91 7.46 20.26
CA VAL A 390 -26.16 8.12 20.64
C VAL A 390 -27.33 7.57 19.80
N GLY A 391 -27.15 7.46 18.47
CA GLY A 391 -28.16 6.88 17.58
C GLY A 391 -28.48 5.41 17.86
N LYS A 392 -27.47 4.59 18.21
CA LYS A 392 -27.68 3.19 18.62
C LYS A 392 -28.46 3.10 19.94
N ARG A 393 -28.07 3.87 20.95
CA ARG A 393 -28.78 3.94 22.24
C ARG A 393 -30.23 4.38 22.06
N ARG A 394 -30.48 5.43 21.27
CA ARG A 394 -31.83 5.93 20.98
C ARG A 394 -32.71 4.88 20.32
N ARG A 395 -32.20 4.10 19.37
CA ARG A 395 -32.96 3.01 18.73
C ARG A 395 -33.41 1.94 19.72
N LEU A 396 -32.53 1.55 20.66
CA LEU A 396 -32.87 0.58 21.70
C LEU A 396 -33.86 1.13 22.71
N LEU A 397 -33.72 2.41 23.10
CA LEU A 397 -34.69 3.08 23.96
C LEU A 397 -36.07 3.16 23.30
N ASN A 398 -36.15 3.56 22.03
CA ASN A 398 -37.40 3.58 21.28
C ASN A 398 -38.02 2.17 21.15
N TYR A 399 -37.18 1.14 20.98
CA TYR A 399 -37.63 -0.24 20.95
C TYR A 399 -38.27 -0.64 22.29
N LEU A 400 -37.59 -0.39 23.42
CA LEU A 400 -38.14 -0.65 24.74
C LEU A 400 -39.42 0.15 24.98
N GLN A 401 -39.45 1.43 24.65
CA GLN A 401 -40.64 2.27 24.82
C GLN A 401 -41.88 1.71 24.10
N ARG A 402 -41.69 1.11 22.92
CA ARG A 402 -42.78 0.52 22.13
C ARG A 402 -43.19 -0.88 22.59
N THR A 403 -42.26 -1.65 23.18
CA THR A 403 -42.47 -3.07 23.48
C THR A 403 -42.75 -3.33 24.95
N ASP A 404 -42.15 -2.57 25.86
CA ASP A 404 -42.30 -2.67 27.30
C ASP A 404 -41.97 -1.33 27.97
N ILE A 405 -43.03 -0.58 28.25
CA ILE A 405 -42.93 0.79 28.78
C ILE A 405 -42.35 0.84 30.20
N GLU A 406 -42.54 -0.22 30.99
CA GLU A 406 -42.03 -0.29 32.37
C GLU A 406 -40.52 -0.55 32.36
N ARG A 407 -40.03 -1.45 31.50
CA ARG A 407 -38.58 -1.63 31.28
C ARG A 407 -37.92 -0.36 30.77
N TYR A 408 -38.57 0.35 29.84
CA TYR A 408 -38.08 1.64 29.36
C TYR A 408 -37.93 2.67 30.50
N ARG A 409 -38.95 2.82 31.35
CA ARG A 409 -38.94 3.73 32.50
C ARG A 409 -37.83 3.36 33.49
N ALA A 410 -37.70 2.07 33.79
CA ALA A 410 -36.68 1.55 34.71
C ALA A 410 -35.25 1.83 34.21
N VAL A 411 -34.98 1.59 32.93
CA VAL A 411 -33.65 1.86 32.33
C VAL A 411 -33.30 3.33 32.34
N ILE A 412 -34.25 4.21 32.00
CA ILE A 412 -34.02 5.66 32.02
C ILE A 412 -33.73 6.15 33.43
N ALA A 413 -34.51 5.72 34.42
CA ALA A 413 -34.31 6.10 35.82
C ALA A 413 -32.95 5.61 36.34
N LYS A 414 -32.61 4.34 36.09
CA LYS A 414 -31.36 3.73 36.55
C LYS A 414 -30.12 4.38 35.96
N LEU A 415 -30.16 4.80 34.70
CA LEU A 415 -29.01 5.37 34.00
C LEU A 415 -28.99 6.91 33.99
N GLY A 416 -29.97 7.57 34.63
CA GLY A 416 -30.04 9.03 34.70
C GLY A 416 -30.17 9.72 33.33
N LEU A 417 -30.81 9.06 32.35
CA LEU A 417 -30.90 9.58 30.99
C LEU A 417 -31.97 10.68 30.90
N ARG A 418 -31.63 11.85 30.34
CA ARG A 418 -32.58 12.94 30.12
C ARG A 418 -33.51 12.60 28.94
N ARG A 419 -34.79 13.00 29.06
CA ARG A 419 -35.85 12.80 28.05
C ARG A 419 -35.59 13.60 26.78
#